data_AF-A0A6S5RQH3-F1
#
_entry.id   AF-A0A6S5RQH3-F1
#
_cell.length_a   1.000
_cell.length_b   1.000
_cell.length_c   1.000
_cell.angle_alpha   90.00
_cell.angle_beta   90.00
_cell.angle_gamma   90.00
#
_symmetry.space_group_name_H-M   'P 1'
#
loop_
_entity.id
_entity.type
_entity.pdbx_description
1 polymer ?
#
loop_
_entity_poly.entity_id
_entity_poly.type
_entity_poly.pdbx_seq_one_letter_code
_entity_poly.pdbx_strand_id
1 'polypeptide(L)' 'MAVAIMGGLIVATALTLLFLPALYAAWFRVKPAERA' A
#
# COMPACT_ATOMS: atom_id res chain seq x y z
N MET A 1 19.99 -2.72 -16.90
CA MET A 1 20.17 -3.14 -15.49
C MET A 1 19.65 -2.10 -14.49
N ALA A 2 20.01 -0.81 -14.60
CA ALA A 2 19.60 0.23 -13.64
C ALA A 2 18.07 0.45 -13.48
N VAL A 3 17.29 0.35 -14.57
CA VAL A 3 15.83 0.57 -14.54
C VAL A 3 15.11 -0.49 -13.71
N ALA A 4 15.57 -1.75 -13.74
CA ALA A 4 15.00 -2.82 -12.92
C ALA A 4 15.23 -2.58 -11.42
N ILE A 5 16.40 -2.02 -11.05
CA ILE A 5 16.73 -1.67 -9.66
C ILE A 5 15.92 -0.46 -9.20
N MET A 6 15.87 0.61 -10.00
CA MET A 6 15.12 1.84 -9.69
C MET A 6 13.62 1.57 -9.59
N GLY A 7 13.06 0.82 -10.55
CA GLY A 7 11.65 0.44 -10.53
C GLY A 7 11.32 -0.50 -9.37
N GLY A 8 12.19 -1.48 -9.10
CA GLY A 8 12.01 -2.44 -8.01
C GLY A 8 11.95 -1.77 -6.64
N LEU A 9 12.81 -0.79 -6.36
CA LEU A 9 12.82 -0.06 -5.09
C LEU A 9 11.55 0.80 -4.90
N ILE A 10 11.10 1.47 -5.95
CA ILE A 10 9.87 2.28 -5.93
C ILE A 10 8.65 1.39 -5.67
N VAL A 11 8.55 0.26 -6.37
CA VAL A 11 7.46 -0.71 -6.20
C VAL A 11 7.50 -1.32 -4.80
N ALA A 12 8.67 -1.69 -4.28
CA ALA A 12 8.82 -2.25 -2.94
C ALA A 12 8.39 -1.26 -1.83
N THR A 13 8.74 0.02 -2.01
CA THR A 13 8.34 1.09 -1.08
C THR A 13 6.83 1.30 -1.11
N ALA A 14 6.24 1.39 -2.31
CA ALA A 14 4.80 1.51 -2.48
C ALA A 14 4.06 0.31 -1.90
N LEU A 15 4.54 -0.91 -2.14
CA LEU A 15 3.98 -2.13 -1.56
C LEU A 15 4.04 -2.11 -0.03
N THR A 16 5.14 -1.67 0.57
CA THR A 16 5.26 -1.56 2.05
C THR A 16 4.22 -0.61 2.62
N LEU A 17 4.09 0.57 2.01
CA LEU A 17 3.13 1.59 2.41
C LEU A 17 1.68 1.18 2.21
N LEU A 18 1.37 0.39 1.17
CA LEU A 18 0.01 -0.06 0.85
C LEU A 18 -0.37 -1.36 1.56
N PHE A 19 0.62 -2.20 1.90
CA PHE A 19 0.38 -3.48 2.55
C PHE A 19 -0.21 -3.29 3.95
N LEU A 20 0.33 -2.34 4.72
CA LEU A 20 -0.16 -2.04 6.06
C LEU A 20 -1.63 -1.56 6.11
N PRO A 21 -2.06 -0.55 5.31
CA PRO A 21 -3.46 -0.13 5.25
C PRO A 21 -4.37 -1.15 4.58
N ALA A 22 -3.88 -1.95 3.62
CA ALA A 22 -4.66 -3.04 3.04
C ALA A 22 -4.94 -4.15 4.06
N LEU A 23 -3.95 -4.55 4.86
CA LEU A 23 -4.16 -5.50 5.95
C LEU A 23 -5.06 -4.91 7.04
N TYR A 24 -4.85 -3.65 7.40
CA TYR A 24 -5.71 -2.95 8.35
C TYR A 24 -7.14 -2.88 7.82
N ALA A 25 -7.37 -2.57 6.55
CA ALA A 25 -8.69 -2.59 5.94
C ALA A 25 -9.31 -3.99 5.85
N ALA A 26 -8.51 -5.02 5.58
CA ALA A 26 -8.97 -6.41 5.53
C ALA A 26 -9.40 -6.93 6.91
N TRP A 27 -8.66 -6.60 7.97
CA TRP A 27 -8.97 -7.05 9.33
C TRP A 27 -9.99 -6.16 10.03
N PHE A 28 -9.85 -4.85 9.86
CA PHE A 28 -10.65 -3.84 10.55
C PHE A 28 -11.94 -3.49 9.79
N ARG A 29 -12.14 -4.01 8.57
CA ARG A 29 -13.30 -3.69 7.70
C ARG A 29 -13.58 -2.19 7.76
N VAL A 30 -12.65 -1.37 7.25
CA VAL A 30 -12.76 0.10 7.25
C VAL A 30 -14.15 0.49 6.74
N LYS A 31 -15.02 0.87 7.67
CA LYS A 31 -16.34 1.41 7.36
C LYS A 31 -16.10 2.69 6.58
N PRO A 32 -16.73 2.89 5.40
CA PRO A 32 -16.57 4.12 4.65
C PRO A 32 -16.84 5.27 5.62
N ALA A 33 -15.90 6.21 5.70
CA ALA A 33 -16.07 7.41 6.50
C ALA A 33 -17.30 8.12 5.96
N GLU A 34 -18.40 7.99 6.69
CA GLU A 34 -19.64 8.69 6.44
C GLU A 34 -19.32 10.18 6.49
N ARG A 35 -19.12 10.75 5.30
CA ARG A 35 -19.07 12.19 5.11
C ARG A 35 -20.48 12.67 5.39
N ALA A 36 -20.64 13.30 6.55
CA ALA A 36 -21.80 14.11 6.90
C ALA A 36 -22.06 15.22 5.87
#